data_AF-A0A8S9DXA7-F1
#
_entry.id   AF-A0A8S9DXA7-F1
#
_cell.length_a   1.000
_cell.length_b   1.000
_cell.length_c   1.000
_cell.angle_alpha   90.00
_cell.angle_beta   90.00
_cell.angle_gamma   90.00
#
_symmetry.space_group_name_H-M   'P 1'
#
loop_
_entity.id
_entity.type
_entity.pdbx_description
1 polymer ?
#
loop_
_entity_poly.entity_id
_entity_poly.type
_entity_poly.pdbx_seq_one_letter_code
_entity_poly.pdbx_strand_id
1 'polypeptide(L)'
;MENKLTLNRLFFVLLIPAFTTGMGNGSVFGAAVMCAVGRGNYENWGGWGMQAYDPTTFSGFVDWVMILFGLAFAIITFLAMRRHGEIEIQRDNTGW
;
A
#
# COMPACT_ATOMS: atom_id res chain seq x y z
N MET A 1 16.80 -19.12 -18.71
CA MET A 1 16.21 -17.76 -18.83
C MET A 1 16.22 -17.08 -17.47
N GLU A 2 16.26 -15.75 -17.44
CA GLU A 2 16.31 -14.94 -16.20
C GLU A 2 14.93 -14.32 -15.89
N ASN A 3 14.62 -14.13 -14.62
CA ASN A 3 13.39 -13.47 -14.19
C ASN A 3 13.44 -11.99 -14.56
N LYS A 4 12.55 -11.58 -15.48
CA LYS A 4 12.49 -10.21 -15.97
C LYS A 4 11.85 -9.26 -14.96
N LEU A 5 11.13 -9.76 -13.95
CA LEU A 5 10.37 -9.00 -12.95
C LEU A 5 11.21 -8.76 -11.68
N THR A 6 12.33 -8.06 -11.85
CA THR A 6 13.23 -7.68 -10.75
C THR A 6 12.77 -6.41 -10.04
N LEU A 7 13.26 -6.16 -8.82
CA LEU A 7 12.91 -4.98 -8.02
C LEU A 7 13.16 -3.67 -8.78
N ASN A 8 14.31 -3.53 -9.45
CA ASN A 8 14.66 -2.30 -10.17
C ASN A 8 13.70 -2.00 -11.31
N ARG A 9 13.20 -3.04 -12.00
CA ARG A 9 12.22 -2.90 -13.08
C ARG A 9 10.81 -2.64 -12.57
N LEU A 10 10.50 -3.18 -11.40
CA LEU A 10 9.21 -3.00 -10.75
C LEU A 10 9.15 -1.73 -9.89
N PHE A 11 10.26 -1.04 -9.64
CA PHE A 11 10.33 0.04 -8.64
C PHE A 11 9.20 1.07 -8.78
N PHE A 12 8.99 1.63 -9.97
CA PHE A 12 7.92 2.61 -10.18
C PHE A 12 6.51 2.00 -10.11
N VAL A 13 6.35 0.73 -10.46
CA VAL A 13 5.08 -0.01 -10.31
C VAL A 13 4.76 -0.23 -8.83
N LEU A 14 5.77 -0.53 -8.01
CA LEU A 14 5.60 -0.70 -6.58
C LEU A 14 5.34 0.64 -5.90
N LEU A 15 6.09 1.68 -6.27
CA LEU A 15 6.04 2.99 -5.65
C LEU A 15 4.74 3.75 -5.94
N ILE A 16 4.24 3.70 -7.19
CA ILE A 16 3.09 4.50 -7.59
C ILE A 16 1.82 3.64 -7.56
N PRO A 17 1.55 2.75 -8.54
CA PRO A 17 0.25 2.07 -8.59
C PRO A 17 0.03 1.12 -7.42
N ALA A 18 1.02 0.31 -7.01
CA ALA A 18 0.80 -0.60 -5.89
C ALA A 18 0.63 0.17 -4.57
N PHE A 19 1.54 1.11 -4.27
CA PHE A 19 1.46 1.86 -3.02
C PHE A 19 0.17 2.68 -2.91
N THR A 20 -0.22 3.41 -3.97
CA THR A 20 -1.46 4.22 -3.97
C THR A 20 -2.72 3.36 -3.92
N THR A 21 -2.72 2.18 -4.55
CA THR A 21 -3.82 1.21 -4.42
C THR A 21 -3.96 0.73 -2.98
N GLY A 22 -2.85 0.38 -2.33
CA GLY A 22 -2.84 0.01 -0.92
C GLY A 22 -3.32 1.15 -0.02
N MET A 23 -2.85 2.38 -0.24
CA MET A 23 -3.33 3.56 0.48
C MET A 23 -4.84 3.77 0.32
N GLY A 24 -5.38 3.57 -0.89
CA GLY A 24 -6.83 3.65 -1.14
C GLY A 24 -7.62 2.63 -0.30
N ASN A 25 -7.14 1.40 -0.17
CA ASN A 25 -7.78 0.41 0.70
C ASN A 25 -7.66 0.80 2.19
N GLY A 26 -6.52 1.37 2.58
CA GLY A 26 -6.32 1.90 3.94
C GLY A 26 -7.29 3.04 4.27
N SER A 27 -7.63 3.90 3.31
CA SER A 27 -8.57 5.00 3.55
C SER A 27 -10.00 4.49 3.79
N VAL A 28 -10.42 3.45 3.06
CA VAL A 28 -11.71 2.78 3.28
C VAL A 28 -11.77 2.14 4.67
N PHE A 29 -10.68 1.46 5.09
CA PHE A 29 -10.58 0.94 6.46
C PHE A 29 -10.65 2.06 7.49
N GLY A 30 -9.90 3.15 7.29
CA GLY A 30 -9.93 4.32 8.17
C GLY A 30 -11.33 4.89 8.31
N ALA A 31 -12.04 5.12 7.20
CA ALA A 31 -13.42 5.59 7.21
C ALA A 31 -14.37 4.64 7.95
N ALA A 32 -14.22 3.32 7.75
CA ALA A 32 -15.03 2.31 8.43
C ALA A 32 -14.81 2.32 9.95
N VAL A 33 -13.54 2.39 10.39
CA VAL A 33 -13.20 2.50 11.82
C VAL A 33 -13.83 3.76 12.42
N MET A 34 -13.84 4.87 11.68
CA MET A 34 -14.45 6.11 12.15
C MET A 34 -15.96 6.04 12.28
N CYS A 35 -16.63 5.37 11.36
CA CYS A 35 -18.05 5.10 11.48
C CYS A 35 -18.36 4.21 12.70
N ALA A 36 -17.45 3.30 13.06
CA ALA A 36 -17.65 2.34 14.15
C ALA A 36 -17.31 2.91 15.54
N VAL A 37 -16.19 3.62 15.67
CA VAL A 37 -15.67 4.14 16.95
C VAL A 37 -16.19 5.54 17.26
N GLY A 38 -16.70 6.23 16.23
CA GLY A 38 -17.12 7.62 16.33
C GLY A 38 -15.94 8.60 16.15
N ARG A 39 -16.29 9.87 15.91
CA ARG A 39 -15.35 10.96 15.69
C ARG A 39 -14.95 11.63 17.01
N GLY A 40 -13.64 11.77 17.26
CA GLY A 40 -13.10 12.59 18.36
C GLY A 40 -13.33 14.11 18.17
N ASN A 41 -13.04 14.91 19.19
CA ASN A 41 -13.21 16.37 19.14
C ASN A 41 -12.49 17.02 17.94
N TYR A 42 -13.08 18.09 17.39
CA TYR A 42 -12.54 18.81 16.23
C TYR A 42 -11.14 19.37 16.48
N GLU A 43 -10.82 19.71 17.74
CA GLU A 43 -9.49 20.18 18.16
C GLU A 43 -8.39 19.12 17.95
N ASN A 44 -8.74 17.83 17.96
CA ASN A 44 -7.83 16.71 17.72
C ASN A 44 -7.89 16.22 16.26
N TRP A 45 -8.51 16.97 15.36
CA TRP A 45 -8.68 16.58 13.96
C TRP A 45 -7.35 16.43 13.23
N GLY A 46 -6.40 17.35 13.47
CA GLY A 46 -5.05 17.29 12.92
C GLY A 46 -4.94 17.44 11.40
N GLY A 47 -5.97 17.92 10.68
CA GLY A 47 -5.99 17.92 9.20
C GLY A 47 -5.10 18.95 8.49
N TRP A 48 -4.13 19.58 9.16
CA TRP A 48 -3.33 20.67 8.58
C TRP A 48 -1.82 20.46 8.72
N GLY A 49 -1.10 20.62 7.60
CA GLY A 49 0.36 20.57 7.56
C GLY A 49 0.93 19.27 8.15
N MET A 50 1.91 19.38 9.05
CA MET A 50 2.54 18.22 9.69
C MET A 50 1.65 17.53 10.73
N GLN A 51 0.59 18.18 11.22
CA GLN A 51 -0.35 17.54 12.15
C GLN A 51 -1.08 16.38 11.49
N ALA A 52 -1.24 16.41 10.16
CA ALA A 52 -1.85 15.33 9.39
C ALA A 52 -0.99 14.06 9.40
N TYR A 53 0.24 14.12 9.90
CA TYR A 53 1.11 12.94 10.07
C TYR A 53 1.40 12.61 11.53
N ASP A 54 0.75 13.30 12.48
CA ASP A 54 0.81 12.96 13.90
C ASP A 54 -0.20 11.84 14.21
N PRO A 55 0.26 10.61 14.55
CA PRO A 55 -0.63 9.45 14.75
C PRO A 55 -1.56 9.60 15.95
N THR A 56 -1.35 10.60 16.82
CA THR A 56 -2.25 10.90 17.95
C THR A 56 -3.43 11.76 17.54
N THR A 57 -3.37 12.38 16.35
CA THR A 57 -4.48 13.11 15.76
C THR A 57 -5.34 12.19 14.91
N PHE A 58 -6.57 12.62 14.66
CA PHE A 58 -7.50 11.86 13.85
C PHE A 58 -7.01 11.68 12.40
N SER A 59 -6.64 12.77 11.71
CA SER A 59 -6.15 12.71 10.33
C SER A 59 -4.87 11.89 10.25
N GLY A 60 -3.95 12.09 11.21
CA GLY A 60 -2.70 11.36 11.22
C GLY A 60 -2.86 9.87 11.47
N PHE A 61 -3.78 9.45 12.34
CA PHE A 61 -4.10 8.02 12.44
C PHE A 61 -4.51 7.43 11.08
N VAL A 62 -5.40 8.11 10.34
CA VAL A 62 -5.86 7.64 9.02
C VAL A 62 -4.72 7.64 8.00
N ASP A 63 -3.89 8.69 7.96
CA ASP A 63 -2.76 8.78 7.03
C ASP A 63 -1.72 7.69 7.32
N TRP A 64 -1.46 7.36 8.59
CA TRP A 64 -0.59 6.24 8.96
C TRP A 64 -1.17 4.89 8.55
N VAL A 65 -2.48 4.67 8.74
CA VAL A 65 -3.17 3.47 8.24
C VAL A 65 -3.00 3.35 6.73
N MET A 66 -3.19 4.44 5.99
CA MET A 66 -3.03 4.47 4.54
C MET A 66 -1.59 4.11 4.13
N ILE A 67 -0.58 4.71 4.78
CA ILE A 67 0.84 4.40 4.52
C ILE A 67 1.15 2.93 4.79
N LEU A 68 0.66 2.38 5.90
CA LEU A 68 0.87 0.97 6.27
C LEU A 68 0.24 0.02 5.24
N PHE A 69 -1.00 0.29 4.83
CA PHE A 69 -1.66 -0.51 3.80
C PHE A 69 -0.98 -0.37 2.44
N GLY A 70 -0.52 0.84 2.08
CA GLY A 70 0.29 1.11 0.89
C GLY A 70 1.54 0.25 0.85
N LEU A 71 2.32 0.27 1.93
CA LEU A 71 3.54 -0.51 2.06
C LEU A 71 3.28 -2.02 2.02
N ALA A 72 2.28 -2.50 2.77
CA ALA A 72 1.92 -3.90 2.80
C ALA A 72 1.51 -4.41 1.41
N PHE A 73 0.67 -3.66 0.70
CA PHE A 73 0.21 -4.03 -0.64
C PHE A 73 1.34 -3.98 -1.68
N ALA A 74 2.26 -3.01 -1.58
CA ALA A 74 3.44 -2.96 -2.44
C ALA A 74 4.34 -4.18 -2.23
N ILE A 75 4.57 -4.61 -0.98
CA ILE A 75 5.34 -5.84 -0.69
C ILE A 75 4.65 -7.06 -1.28
N ILE A 76 3.33 -7.21 -1.09
CA ILE A 76 2.56 -8.34 -1.62
C ILE A 76 2.63 -8.35 -3.16
N THR A 77 2.49 -7.19 -3.80
CA THR A 77 2.58 -7.05 -5.26
C THR A 77 3.97 -7.43 -5.77
N PHE A 78 5.03 -7.02 -5.08
CA PHE A 78 6.39 -7.41 -5.44
C PHE A 78 6.58 -8.93 -5.38
N LEU A 79 6.12 -9.57 -4.31
CA LEU A 79 6.20 -11.03 -4.17
C LEU A 79 5.38 -11.74 -5.27
N ALA A 80 4.17 -11.27 -5.56
CA ALA A 80 3.32 -11.82 -6.61
C ALA A 80 3.96 -11.70 -8.00
N MET A 81 4.51 -10.52 -8.33
CA MET A 81 5.19 -10.28 -9.61
C MET A 81 6.45 -11.15 -9.74
N ARG A 82 7.26 -11.28 -8.69
CA ARG A 82 8.42 -12.19 -8.72
C ARG A 82 8.01 -13.62 -9.00
N ARG A 83 6.97 -14.10 -8.32
CA ARG A 83 6.45 -15.45 -8.51
C ARG A 83 5.92 -15.66 -9.93
N HIS A 84 5.23 -14.66 -10.49
CA HIS A 84 4.78 -14.70 -11.88
C HIS A 84 5.95 -14.83 -12.85
N GLY A 85 7.02 -14.07 -12.64
CA GLY A 85 8.21 -14.14 -13.49
C GLY A 85 8.94 -15.49 -13.42
N GLU A 86 8.91 -16.17 -12.26
CA GLU A 86 9.43 -17.55 -12.15
C GLU A 86 8.60 -18.55 -12.95
N ILE A 87 7.27 -18.39 -12.95
CA ILE A 87 6.35 -19.24 -13.72
C ILE A 87 6.56 -19.02 -15.22
N GLU A 88 6.77 -17.78 -15.67
CA GLU A 88 7.09 -17.48 -17.07
C GLU A 88 8.38 -18.16 -17.52
N ILE A 89 9.45 -18.11 -16.71
CA ILE A 89 10.70 -18.83 -16.98
C ILE A 89 10.45 -20.33 -17.08
N GLN A 90 9.67 -20.90 -16.16
CA GLN A 90 9.39 -22.32 -16.14
C GLN A 90 8.65 -22.75 -17.42
N ARG A 91 7.62 -22.00 -17.81
CA ARG A 91 6.86 -22.23 -19.04
C ARG A 91 7.75 -22.16 -20.28
N ASP A 92 8.56 -21.11 -20.39
CA ASP A 92 9.45 -20.94 -21.53
C ASP A 92 10.50 -22.08 -21.61
N ASN A 93 10.93 -22.64 -20.46
CA ASN A 93 11.85 -23.77 -20.41
C ASN A 93 11.17 -25.11 -20.78
N THR A 94 9.87 -25.28 -20.51
CA THR A 94 9.14 -26.52 -20.79
C THR A 94 8.56 -26.58 -22.20
N GLY A 95 8.45 -25.46 -22.90
CA GLY A 95 7.95 -25.40 -24.29
C GLY A 95 6.45 -25.70 -24.45
N TRP A 96 5.71 -25.77 -23.33
CA TRP A 96 4.25 -25.92 -23.24
C TRP A 96 3.72 -24.80 -22.34
#